data_AF-A0A9D9AP43-F1
#
_entry.id   AF-A0A9D9AP43-F1
#
_cell.length_a   1.000
_cell.length_b   1.000
_cell.length_c   1.000
_cell.angle_alpha   90.00
_cell.angle_beta   90.00
_cell.angle_gamma   90.00
#
_symmetry.space_group_name_H-M   'P 1'
#
loop_
_entity.id
_entity.type
_entity.pdbx_description
1 polymer ?
#
loop_
_entity_poly.entity_id
_entity_poly.type
_entity_poly.pdbx_seq_one_letter_code
_entity_poly.pdbx_strand_id
1 'polypeptide(L)'
;MLGICLGHQMLALAVGAKTIKMPQGHHGANHPVKNHDTGQVEIVSMNHGFAVDGSTLPAGATETHVSLFDGTNCGFRLADKPVQAVQHHPEASPGPQDSFGVFERFVGGLNSQALA
;
A
#
# COMPACT_ATOMS: atom_id res chain seq x y z
N MET A 1 11.98 3.23 -3.66
CA MET A 1 10.80 3.86 -4.30
C MET A 1 9.57 3.60 -3.43
N LEU A 2 8.69 4.60 -3.30
CA LEU A 2 7.41 4.49 -2.60
C LEU A 2 6.27 4.85 -3.56
N GLY A 3 5.28 3.98 -3.71
CA GLY A 3 4.04 4.27 -4.44
C GLY A 3 2.85 4.44 -3.49
N ILE A 4 2.06 5.50 -3.72
CA ILE A 4 0.87 5.82 -2.92
C ILE A 4 -0.34 5.88 -3.86
N CYS A 5 -1.45 5.24 -3.48
CA CYS A 5 -2.71 5.22 -4.23
C CYS A 5 -2.52 4.85 -5.72
N LEU A 6 -2.60 5.81 -6.65
CA LEU A 6 -2.31 5.56 -8.07
C LEU A 6 -0.89 5.03 -8.29
N GLY A 7 0.10 5.54 -7.55
CA GLY A 7 1.48 5.06 -7.63
C GLY A 7 1.62 3.59 -7.23
N HIS A 8 0.81 3.14 -6.27
CA HIS A 8 0.74 1.72 -5.91
C HIS A 8 0.21 0.86 -7.07
N GLN A 9 -0.85 1.30 -7.73
CA GLN A 9 -1.42 0.61 -8.90
C GLN A 9 -0.44 0.60 -10.08
N MET A 10 0.23 1.71 -10.36
CA MET A 10 1.24 1.81 -11.41
C MET A 10 2.42 0.86 -11.16
N LEU A 11 2.90 0.76 -9.92
CA LEU A 11 3.97 -0.17 -9.58
C LEU A 11 3.53 -1.62 -9.70
N ALA A 12 2.31 -1.95 -9.29
CA ALA A 12 1.76 -3.30 -9.44
C ALA A 12 1.69 -3.71 -10.93
N LEU A 13 1.16 -2.82 -11.78
CA LEU A 13 1.13 -3.03 -13.24
C LEU A 13 2.53 -3.18 -13.83
N ALA A 14 3.50 -2.37 -13.39
CA ALA A 14 4.88 -2.42 -13.87
C ALA A 14 5.59 -3.74 -13.57
N VAL A 15 5.19 -4.44 -12.49
CA VAL A 15 5.71 -5.78 -12.16
C VAL A 15 4.85 -6.92 -12.72
N GLY A 16 3.79 -6.62 -13.48
CA GLY A 16 2.97 -7.61 -14.18
C GLY A 16 1.73 -8.08 -13.42
N ALA A 17 1.38 -7.44 -12.30
CA ALA A 17 0.09 -7.65 -11.65
C ALA A 17 -1.05 -6.95 -12.42
N LYS A 18 -2.30 -7.21 -12.03
CA LYS A 18 -3.49 -6.61 -12.63
C LYS A 18 -4.20 -5.67 -11.67
N THR A 19 -4.92 -4.71 -12.24
CA THR A 19 -5.85 -3.85 -11.51
C THR A 19 -7.29 -4.15 -11.94
N ILE A 20 -8.22 -4.00 -11.00
CA ILE A 20 -9.64 -4.23 -11.18
C ILE A 20 -10.42 -2.98 -10.82
N LYS A 21 -11.47 -2.66 -11.58
CA LYS A 21 -12.43 -1.61 -11.23
C LYS A 21 -13.28 -2.12 -10.07
N MET A 22 -13.35 -1.35 -8.99
CA MET A 22 -14.16 -1.69 -7.83
C MET A 22 -15.63 -1.25 -8.05
N PRO A 23 -16.63 -2.00 -7.53
CA PRO A 23 -18.04 -1.60 -7.66
C PRO A 23 -18.35 -0.25 -6.98
N GLN A 24 -17.97 -0.08 -5.71
CA GLN A 24 -18.14 1.19 -4.97
C GLN A 24 -16.84 1.98 -4.73
N GLY A 25 -15.68 1.32 -4.80
CA GLY A 25 -14.41 1.90 -4.38
C GLY A 25 -14.33 2.16 -2.86
N HIS A 26 -13.21 2.74 -2.42
CA HIS A 26 -13.02 3.17 -1.03
C HIS A 26 -12.80 4.67 -0.98
N HIS A 27 -13.74 5.37 -0.34
CA HIS A 27 -13.75 6.83 -0.22
C HIS A 27 -14.14 7.20 1.22
N GLY A 28 -13.17 7.49 2.07
CA GLY A 28 -13.42 7.75 3.48
C GLY A 28 -12.15 7.80 4.34
N ALA A 29 -12.32 8.08 5.62
CA ALA A 29 -11.23 8.26 6.59
C ALA A 29 -11.37 7.35 7.83
N ASN A 30 -12.08 6.24 7.69
CA ASN A 30 -12.34 5.27 8.74
C ASN A 30 -12.01 3.83 8.31
N HIS A 31 -11.24 3.67 7.24
CA HIS A 31 -11.02 2.36 6.61
C HIS A 31 -9.97 1.57 7.39
N PRO A 32 -10.29 0.38 7.94
CA PRO A 32 -9.31 -0.42 8.66
C PRO A 32 -8.44 -1.21 7.70
N VAL A 33 -7.13 -1.07 7.83
CA VAL A 33 -6.12 -1.80 7.06
C VAL A 33 -5.21 -2.55 8.03
N LYS A 34 -4.99 -3.84 7.78
CA LYS A 34 -4.04 -4.65 8.55
C LYS A 34 -2.70 -4.65 7.85
N ASN A 35 -1.64 -4.30 8.58
CA ASN A 35 -0.26 -4.49 8.16
C ASN A 35 0.22 -5.88 8.58
N HIS A 36 0.56 -6.73 7.61
CA HIS A 36 1.02 -8.11 7.87
C HIS A 36 2.41 -8.17 8.48
N ASP A 37 3.25 -7.17 8.23
CA ASP A 37 4.64 -7.14 8.72
C ASP A 37 4.70 -6.81 10.22
N THR A 38 3.81 -5.94 10.71
CA THR A 38 3.77 -5.52 12.11
C THR A 38 2.64 -6.16 12.91
N GLY A 39 1.62 -6.69 12.24
CA GLY A 39 0.38 -7.16 12.86
C GLY A 39 -0.58 -6.06 13.29
N GLN A 40 -0.23 -4.79 13.10
CA GLN A 40 -1.06 -3.64 13.49
C GLN A 40 -2.25 -3.46 12.55
N VAL A 41 -3.31 -2.86 13.09
CA VAL A 41 -4.44 -2.34 12.32
C VAL A 41 -4.34 -0.81 12.35
N GLU A 42 -4.32 -0.21 11.18
CA GLU A 42 -4.26 1.24 10.98
C GLU A 42 -5.63 1.70 10.46
N ILE A 43 -6.20 2.75 11.06
CA ILE A 43 -7.35 3.43 10.44
C ILE A 43 -6.77 4.44 9.45
N VAL A 44 -7.20 4.37 8.19
CA VAL A 44 -6.56 5.13 7.10
C VAL A 44 -7.55 5.91 6.24
N SER A 45 -7.01 6.88 5.50
CA SER A 45 -7.71 7.60 4.46
C SER A 45 -7.62 6.88 3.11
N MET A 46 -8.77 6.69 2.47
CA MET A 46 -8.93 6.06 1.16
C MET A 46 -9.64 6.99 0.19
N ASN A 47 -9.18 7.00 -1.06
CA ASN A 47 -9.84 7.69 -2.17
C ASN A 47 -9.48 7.01 -3.51
N HIS A 48 -9.98 5.78 -3.72
CA HIS A 48 -9.71 5.04 -4.95
C HIS A 48 -10.90 4.20 -5.42
N GLY A 49 -11.06 4.11 -6.74
CA GLY A 49 -12.09 3.29 -7.39
C GLY A 49 -11.55 2.09 -8.15
N PHE A 50 -10.26 1.80 -8.03
CA PHE A 50 -9.57 0.64 -8.60
C PHE A 50 -8.72 0.00 -7.51
N ALA A 51 -8.54 -1.31 -7.54
CA ALA A 51 -7.68 -2.04 -6.62
C ALA A 51 -6.70 -2.93 -7.40
N VAL A 52 -5.56 -3.23 -6.79
CA VAL A 52 -4.68 -4.30 -7.28
C VAL A 52 -5.32 -5.64 -6.93
N ASP A 53 -5.37 -6.55 -7.90
CA ASP A 53 -5.76 -7.94 -7.63
C ASP A 53 -4.58 -8.68 -6.99
N GLY A 54 -4.60 -8.80 -5.66
CA GLY A 54 -3.54 -9.42 -4.87
C GLY A 54 -3.19 -10.84 -5.31
N SER A 55 -4.16 -11.58 -5.90
CA SER A 55 -3.92 -12.94 -6.42
C SER A 55 -3.03 -12.97 -7.66
N THR A 56 -2.85 -11.82 -8.32
CA THR A 56 -2.04 -11.66 -9.54
C THR A 56 -0.66 -11.07 -9.27
N LEU A 57 -0.30 -10.82 -8.00
CA LEU A 57 1.06 -10.40 -7.66
C LEU A 57 2.06 -11.48 -8.12
N PRO A 58 3.10 -11.11 -8.88
CA PRO A 58 4.09 -12.07 -9.37
C PRO A 58 4.96 -12.62 -8.24
N ALA A 59 5.67 -13.71 -8.52
CA ALA A 59 6.73 -14.17 -7.63
C ALA A 59 7.75 -13.04 -7.39
N GLY A 60 8.05 -12.76 -6.12
CA GLY A 60 8.92 -11.65 -5.70
C GLY A 60 8.18 -10.36 -5.31
N ALA A 61 6.86 -10.29 -5.48
CA ALA A 61 6.01 -9.26 -4.88
C ALA A 61 5.17 -9.86 -3.74
N THR A 62 5.31 -9.33 -2.53
CA THR A 62 4.61 -9.83 -1.34
C THR A 62 3.58 -8.79 -0.88
N GLU A 63 2.32 -9.20 -0.72
CA GLU A 63 1.29 -8.38 -0.08
C GLU A 63 1.70 -8.04 1.35
N THR A 64 1.59 -6.75 1.71
CA THR A 64 1.98 -6.25 3.04
C THR A 64 0.81 -5.66 3.80
N HIS A 65 -0.22 -5.17 3.10
CA HIS A 65 -1.39 -4.57 3.73
C HIS A 65 -2.65 -5.10 3.06
N VAL A 66 -3.67 -5.36 3.85
CA VAL A 66 -4.98 -5.83 3.38
C VAL A 66 -6.10 -5.03 4.02
N SER A 67 -7.16 -4.74 3.26
CA SER A 67 -8.36 -4.15 3.84
C SER A 67 -9.08 -5.16 4.75
N LEU A 68 -9.46 -4.73 5.95
CA LEU A 68 -10.31 -5.52 6.83
C LEU A 68 -11.81 -5.37 6.54
N PHE A 69 -12.22 -4.48 5.63
CA PHE A 69 -13.62 -4.37 5.19
C PHE A 69 -13.97 -5.40 4.13
N ASP A 70 -13.08 -5.67 3.18
CA ASP A 70 -13.41 -6.53 2.03
C ASP A 70 -12.24 -7.39 1.51
N GLY A 71 -11.08 -7.37 2.18
CA GLY A 71 -9.95 -8.21 1.81
C GLY A 71 -9.17 -7.74 0.58
N THR A 72 -9.45 -6.56 0.02
CA THR A 72 -8.67 -6.08 -1.14
C THR A 72 -7.24 -5.71 -0.74
N ASN A 73 -6.30 -5.86 -1.66
CA ASN A 73 -4.90 -5.47 -1.47
C ASN A 73 -4.80 -3.97 -1.13
N CYS A 74 -4.08 -3.64 -0.07
CA CYS A 74 -3.80 -2.27 0.35
C CYS A 74 -2.30 -1.94 0.34
N GLY A 75 -1.46 -2.87 -0.07
CA GLY A 75 -0.02 -2.66 -0.15
C GLY A 75 0.76 -3.91 -0.51
N PHE A 76 1.94 -3.71 -1.09
CA PHE A 76 2.91 -4.77 -1.38
C PHE A 76 4.33 -4.23 -1.32
N ARG A 77 5.31 -5.14 -1.26
CA ARG A 77 6.73 -4.84 -1.42
C ARG A 77 7.39 -5.82 -2.38
N LEU A 78 8.49 -5.41 -3.01
CA LEU A 78 9.35 -6.32 -3.77
C LEU A 78 10.41 -6.93 -2.85
N ALA A 79 10.70 -8.22 -3.05
CA ALA A 79 11.67 -8.95 -2.23
C ALA A 79 13.13 -8.58 -2.54
N ASP A 80 13.42 -8.27 -3.79
CA ASP A 80 14.75 -8.05 -4.35
C ASP A 80 15.11 -6.57 -4.54
N LYS A 81 14.14 -5.67 -4.36
CA LYS A 81 14.28 -4.24 -4.65
C LYS A 81 13.70 -3.39 -3.51
N PRO A 82 14.25 -2.19 -3.26
CA PRO A 82 13.74 -1.26 -2.24
C PRO A 82 12.48 -0.55 -2.75
N VAL A 83 11.44 -1.32 -3.07
CA VAL A 83 10.17 -0.85 -3.60
C VAL A 83 9.07 -1.32 -2.67
N GLN A 84 8.32 -0.35 -2.16
CA GLN A 84 7.13 -0.58 -1.36
C GLN A 84 6.01 0.31 -1.88
N ALA A 85 4.77 -0.14 -1.70
CA ALA A 85 3.62 0.61 -2.15
C ALA A 85 2.42 0.39 -1.23
N VAL A 86 1.62 1.43 -1.03
CA VAL A 86 0.37 1.38 -0.26
C VAL A 86 -0.78 2.02 -1.05
N GLN A 87 -1.97 1.45 -0.94
CA GLN A 87 -3.16 1.91 -1.64
C GLN A 87 -3.85 3.08 -0.91
N HIS A 88 -3.72 3.13 0.41
CA HIS A 88 -4.21 4.24 1.24
C HIS A 88 -3.30 5.48 1.13
N HIS A 89 -3.78 6.60 1.67
CA HIS A 89 -3.08 7.87 1.72
C HIS A 89 -2.44 8.06 3.11
N PRO A 90 -1.17 7.66 3.32
CA PRO A 90 -0.49 7.81 4.62
C PRO A 90 -0.26 9.28 5.02
N GLU A 91 -0.33 10.20 4.06
CA GLU A 91 -0.33 11.64 4.29
C GLU A 91 -1.67 12.17 4.86
N ALA A 92 -2.72 11.37 4.75
CA ALA A 92 -4.09 11.72 5.09
C ALA A 92 -4.53 13.06 4.45
N SER A 93 -5.05 13.98 5.28
CA SER A 93 -5.55 15.31 4.87
C SER A 93 -6.71 15.27 3.86
N PRO A 94 -7.94 14.92 4.31
CA PRO A 94 -8.35 14.69 5.70
C PRO A 94 -8.07 13.26 6.21
N GLY A 95 -8.19 13.06 7.53
CA GLY A 95 -8.25 11.74 8.16
C GLY A 95 -7.15 11.43 9.19
N PRO A 96 -7.10 10.18 9.67
CA PRO A 96 -6.20 9.72 10.73
C PRO A 96 -4.74 9.65 10.28
N GLN A 97 -3.81 9.70 11.24
CA GLN A 97 -2.36 9.68 10.99
C GLN A 97 -1.72 8.31 11.33
N ASP A 98 -2.52 7.28 11.57
CA ASP A 98 -2.07 5.97 12.04
C ASP A 98 -1.01 5.35 11.11
N SER A 99 -1.13 5.58 9.79
CA SER A 99 -0.22 5.03 8.76
C SER A 99 0.99 5.92 8.43
N PHE A 100 1.25 7.00 9.19
CA PHE A 100 2.37 7.92 8.90
C PHE A 100 3.74 7.23 8.94
N GLY A 101 3.87 6.12 9.69
CA GLY A 101 5.08 5.29 9.74
C GLY A 101 5.53 4.73 8.39
N VAL A 102 4.68 4.74 7.36
CA VAL A 102 5.08 4.44 5.96
C VAL A 102 6.18 5.39 5.48
N PHE A 103 6.08 6.69 5.79
CA PHE A 103 7.10 7.68 5.41
C PHE A 103 8.39 7.50 6.21
N GLU A 104 8.28 7.23 7.52
CA GLU A 104 9.45 6.97 8.37
C GLU A 104 10.27 5.79 7.85
N ARG A 105 9.58 4.68 7.49
CA ARG A 105 10.22 3.51 6.88
C ARG A 105 10.87 3.85 5.54
N PHE A 106 10.19 4.62 4.70
CA PHE A 106 10.73 5.03 3.40
C PHE A 106 12.00 5.87 3.54
N VAL A 107 11.95 6.94 4.34
CA VAL A 107 13.08 7.85 4.57
C VAL A 107 14.23 7.13 5.27
N GLY A 108 13.93 6.30 6.28
CA GLY A 108 14.93 5.46 6.94
C GLY A 108 15.67 4.55 5.95
N GLY A 109 14.93 3.94 5.02
CA GLY A 109 15.51 3.10 3.96
C GLY A 109 16.42 3.85 2.98
N LEU A 110 16.14 5.12 2.67
CA LEU A 110 17.03 5.96 1.86
C LEU A 110 18.39 6.18 2.54
N ASN A 111 18.38 6.43 3.85
CA ASN A 111 19.59 6.67 4.63
C ASN A 111 20.45 5.40 4.79
N SER A 112 19.82 4.22 4.92
CA SER A 112 20.55 2.95 4.98
C SER A 112 21.23 2.58 3.66
N GLN A 113 20.68 3.01 2.52
CA GLN A 113 21.28 2.79 1.20
C GLN A 113 22.41 3.75 0.86
N ALA A 114 22.46 4.92 1.50
CA ALA A 114 23.56 5.86 1.34
C ALA A 114 24.86 5.42 2.04
N LEU A 115 24.78 4.39 2.90
CA LEU A 115 25.90 3.87 3.70
C LEU A 115 26.41 2.49 3.21
N ALA A 116 25.83 1.95 2.13
CA ALA A 116 26.25 0.71 1.47
C ALA A 116 26.91 1.03 0.12
#